data_AF-A0A382QQU9-F1
#
_entry.id   AF-A0A382QQU9-F1
#
_cell.length_a   1.000
_cell.length_b   1.000
_cell.length_c   1.000
_cell.angle_alpha   90.00
_cell.angle_beta   90.00
_cell.angle_gamma   90.00
#
_symmetry.space_group_name_H-M   'P 1'
#
loop_
_entity.id
_entity.type
_entity.pdbx_description
1 polymer ?
#
loop_
_entity_poly.entity_id
_entity_poly.type
_entity_poly.pdbx_seq_one_letter_code
_entity_poly.pdbx_strand_id
1 'polypeptide(L)'
;MKKLENLEIKNSFSQLGADFFQAKSPDPVSSPYLINSNPNAMELIGLDLSEIKKTEFVEYFSGNRLLPNSKPLAMAYSGHQFGS
;
A
#
# COMPACT_ATOMS: atom_id res chain seq x y z
N MET A 1 -16.62 -3.51 -9.63
CA MET A 1 -15.60 -3.43 -8.57
C MET A 1 -14.53 -4.48 -8.83
N LYS A 2 -13.28 -4.24 -8.42
CA LYS A 2 -12.10 -5.06 -8.72
C LYS A 2 -11.79 -5.99 -7.56
N LYS A 3 -11.16 -7.14 -7.84
CA LYS A 3 -10.56 -8.01 -6.83
C LYS A 3 -9.18 -7.48 -6.40
N LEU A 4 -8.67 -7.93 -5.25
CA LEU A 4 -7.35 -7.52 -4.73
C LEU A 4 -6.23 -7.70 -5.74
N GLU A 5 -6.17 -8.85 -6.40
CA GLU A 5 -5.14 -9.18 -7.39
C GLU A 5 -5.24 -8.38 -8.69
N ASN A 6 -6.38 -7.72 -8.92
CA ASN A 6 -6.69 -6.97 -10.14
C ASN A 6 -6.68 -5.45 -9.92
N LEU A 7 -6.18 -4.98 -8.78
CA LEU A 7 -5.96 -3.55 -8.56
C LEU A 7 -4.92 -3.03 -9.55
N GLU A 8 -5.26 -1.95 -10.26
CA GLU A 8 -4.37 -1.33 -11.24
C GLU A 8 -3.44 -0.35 -10.55
N ILE A 9 -2.20 -0.78 -10.29
CA ILE A 9 -1.18 0.06 -9.67
C ILE A 9 -0.29 0.70 -10.74
N LYS A 10 -0.22 2.04 -10.72
CA LYS A 10 0.72 2.83 -11.53
C LYS A 10 1.76 3.47 -10.62
N ASN A 11 3.03 3.15 -10.84
CA ASN A 11 4.14 3.61 -9.99
C ASN A 11 4.83 4.85 -10.61
N SER A 12 4.09 5.91 -10.95
CA SER A 12 4.66 7.09 -11.64
C SER A 12 5.79 7.76 -10.86
N PHE A 13 5.69 7.84 -9.53
CA PHE A 13 6.74 8.43 -8.68
C PHE A 13 8.07 7.66 -8.77
N SER A 14 8.02 6.34 -8.95
CA SER A 14 9.23 5.51 -9.10
C SER A 14 10.04 5.83 -10.36
N GLN A 15 9.46 6.57 -11.31
CA GLN A 15 10.11 6.97 -12.56
C GLN A 15 10.96 8.25 -12.41
N LEU A 16 10.87 8.95 -11.27
CA LEU A 16 11.60 10.21 -11.05
C LEU A 16 13.11 10.01 -10.81
N GLY A 17 13.54 8.80 -10.44
CA GLY A 17 14.95 8.47 -10.17
C GLY A 17 15.29 8.38 -8.67
N ALA A 18 16.50 7.88 -8.39
CA ALA A 18 16.95 7.51 -7.04
C ALA A 18 17.15 8.72 -6.09
N ASP A 19 17.22 9.94 -6.61
CA ASP A 19 17.37 11.14 -5.79
C ASP A 19 16.09 11.43 -4.97
N PHE A 20 14.93 10.94 -5.42
CA PHE A 20 13.63 11.23 -4.81
C PHE A 20 13.18 10.13 -3.85
N PHE A 21 13.74 8.93 -3.94
CA PHE A 21 13.31 7.80 -3.13
C PHE A 21 14.36 6.69 -3.05
N GLN A 22 14.21 5.84 -2.04
CA GLN A 22 14.86 4.55 -1.96
C GLN A 22 13.85 3.43 -2.16
N ALA A 23 14.15 2.45 -3.01
CA ALA A 23 13.34 1.23 -3.11
C ALA A 23 13.41 0.46 -1.78
N LYS A 24 12.26 0.18 -1.16
CA LYS A 24 12.20 -0.43 0.18
C LYS A 24 10.96 -1.29 0.30
N SER A 25 11.15 -2.59 0.52
CA SER A 25 10.06 -3.51 0.82
C SER A 25 9.62 -3.37 2.29
N PRO A 26 8.34 -3.62 2.60
CA PRO A 26 7.85 -3.67 3.97
C PRO A 26 8.45 -4.87 4.71
N ASP A 27 8.67 -4.71 6.01
CA ASP A 27 9.02 -5.80 6.90
C ASP A 27 7.69 -6.48 7.38
N PRO A 28 7.55 -7.81 7.25
CA PRO A 28 6.29 -8.49 7.55
C PRO A 28 6.02 -8.56 9.05
N VAL A 29 4.74 -8.74 9.43
CA VAL A 29 4.31 -8.86 10.83
C VAL A 29 3.75 -10.25 11.15
N SER A 30 3.81 -10.64 12.43
CA SER A 30 3.24 -11.92 12.90
C SER A 30 1.75 -11.79 13.20
N SER A 31 0.97 -12.80 12.79
CA SER A 31 -0.46 -12.95 13.12
C SER A 31 -1.32 -11.70 12.87
N PRO A 32 -1.28 -11.10 11.67
CA PRO A 32 -2.07 -9.91 11.39
C PRO A 32 -3.56 -10.24 11.37
N TYR A 33 -4.38 -9.28 11.79
CA TYR A 33 -5.84 -9.37 11.73
C TYR A 33 -6.44 -7.98 11.45
N LEU A 34 -7.66 -7.98 10.91
CA LEU A 34 -8.36 -6.74 10.60
C LEU A 34 -9.01 -6.16 11.86
N ILE A 35 -8.69 -4.90 12.18
CA ILE A 35 -9.37 -4.15 13.26
C ILE A 35 -10.61 -3.43 12.72
N ASN A 36 -10.46 -2.71 11.60
CA ASN A 36 -11.55 -1.96 10.97
C ASN A 36 -11.25 -1.68 9.49
N SER A 37 -12.28 -1.29 8.73
CA SER A 37 -12.21 -0.89 7.32
C SER A 37 -13.21 0.23 7.02
N ASN A 38 -12.93 1.03 6.00
CA ASN A 38 -13.85 2.06 5.52
C ASN A 38 -14.35 1.72 4.10
N PRO A 39 -15.62 1.32 3.93
CA PRO A 39 -16.20 1.00 2.62
C PRO A 39 -16.05 2.14 1.60
N ASN A 40 -16.25 3.40 2.03
CA ASN A 40 -16.11 4.56 1.15
C ASN A 40 -14.67 4.71 0.62
N ALA A 41 -13.66 4.37 1.44
CA ALA A 41 -12.27 4.41 1.00
C ALA A 41 -11.93 3.29 0.00
N MET A 42 -12.57 2.12 0.14
CA MET A 42 -12.41 1.01 -0.81
C MET A 42 -13.01 1.36 -2.18
N GLU A 43 -14.14 2.08 -2.19
CA GLU A 43 -14.76 2.59 -3.41
C GLU A 43 -13.84 3.55 -4.18
N LEU A 44 -13.04 4.38 -3.49
CA LEU A 44 -12.09 5.30 -4.15
C LEU A 44 -11.08 4.58 -5.04
N ILE A 45 -10.69 3.35 -4.69
CA ILE A 45 -9.77 2.51 -5.48
C ILE A 45 -10.52 1.45 -6.30
N GLY A 46 -11.85 1.47 -6.28
CA GLY A 46 -12.73 0.54 -6.97
C GLY A 46 -12.64 -0.90 -6.45
N LEU A 47 -12.22 -1.12 -5.20
CA LEU A 47 -12.07 -2.45 -4.60
C LEU A 47 -13.42 -3.01 -4.15
N ASP A 48 -13.72 -4.23 -4.56
CA ASP A 48 -14.95 -4.93 -4.15
C ASP A 48 -14.96 -5.15 -2.63
N LEU A 49 -16.05 -4.72 -1.98
CA LEU A 49 -16.19 -4.78 -0.52
C LEU A 49 -16.12 -6.22 0.02
N SER A 50 -16.49 -7.22 -0.79
CA SER A 50 -16.42 -8.63 -0.37
C SER A 50 -14.99 -9.14 -0.19
N GLU A 51 -14.00 -8.48 -0.79
CA GLU A 51 -12.59 -8.87 -0.70
C GLU A 51 -12.03 -8.76 0.72
N ILE A 52 -12.66 -7.95 1.59
CA ILE A 52 -12.27 -7.81 3.00
C ILE A 52 -12.31 -9.11 3.79
N LYS A 53 -13.12 -10.08 3.34
CA LYS A 53 -13.26 -11.39 4.00
C LYS A 53 -12.14 -12.35 3.67
N LYS A 54 -11.30 -12.02 2.68
CA LYS A 54 -10.17 -12.84 2.27
C LYS A 54 -9.00 -12.66 3.23
N THR A 55 -8.30 -13.74 3.54
CA THR A 55 -7.07 -13.69 4.35
C THR A 55 -6.01 -12.82 3.66
N GLU A 56 -5.94 -12.86 2.33
CA GLU A 56 -5.02 -12.07 1.51
C GLU A 56 -5.21 -10.57 1.69
N PHE A 57 -6.42 -10.10 2.03
CA PHE A 57 -6.66 -8.68 2.32
C PHE A 57 -5.72 -8.22 3.43
N VAL A 58 -5.71 -8.95 4.54
CA VAL A 58 -4.88 -8.63 5.70
C VAL A 58 -3.41 -8.76 5.34
N GLU A 59 -3.01 -9.81 4.61
CA GLU A 59 -1.61 -10.01 4.22
C GLU A 59 -1.06 -8.88 3.33
N TYR A 60 -1.86 -8.40 2.36
CA TYR A 60 -1.46 -7.30 1.48
C TYR A 60 -1.28 -5.98 2.25
N PHE A 61 -2.17 -5.70 3.21
CA PHE A 61 -2.17 -4.43 3.95
C PHE A 61 -1.37 -4.47 5.26
N SER A 62 -0.81 -5.63 5.63
CA SER A 62 0.10 -5.77 6.79
C SER A 62 1.57 -5.88 6.39
N GLY A 63 1.90 -5.79 5.10
CA GLY A 63 3.27 -5.93 4.59
C GLY A 63 3.75 -7.39 4.47
N ASN A 64 2.86 -8.37 4.67
CA ASN A 64 3.19 -9.79 4.55
C ASN A 64 3.18 -10.27 3.08
N ARG A 65 2.47 -9.54 2.22
CA ARG A 65 2.40 -9.80 0.78
C ARG A 65 2.38 -8.49 0.02
N LEU A 66 3.01 -8.44 -1.14
CA LEU A 66 2.96 -7.27 -2.02
C LEU A 66 1.81 -7.40 -3.03
N LEU A 67 1.05 -6.31 -3.22
CA LEU A 67 0.05 -6.25 -4.28
C LEU A 67 0.74 -6.42 -5.65
N PRO A 68 0.08 -7.10 -6.61
CA PRO A 68 0.62 -7.24 -7.96
C PRO A 68 1.02 -5.88 -8.56
N ASN A 69 2.18 -5.84 -9.22
CA ASN A 69 2.76 -4.65 -9.84
C ASN A 69 3.11 -3.48 -8.89
N SER A 70 2.98 -3.62 -7.57
CA SER A 70 3.45 -2.59 -6.64
C SER A 70 4.98 -2.49 -6.64
N LYS A 71 5.50 -1.27 -6.56
CA LYS A 71 6.92 -0.97 -6.36
C LYS A 71 7.10 -0.12 -5.10
N PRO A 72 7.14 -0.75 -3.91
CA PRO A 72 7.27 -0.04 -2.63
C PRO A 72 8.56 0.79 -2.55
N LEU A 73 8.43 2.00 -1.99
CA LEU A 73 9.53 2.94 -1.84
C LEU A 73 9.37 3.79 -0.58
N ALA A 74 10.49 4.34 -0.09
CA ALA A 74 10.54 5.38 0.91
C ALA A 74 10.94 6.70 0.22
N MET A 75 10.07 7.71 0.26
CA MET A 75 10.34 9.02 -0.34
C MET A 75 11.30 9.83 0.53
N ALA A 76 12.25 10.52 -0.09
CA ALA A 76 13.07 11.51 0.60
C ALA A 76 12.27 12.80 0.77
N TYR A 77 12.30 13.39 1.96
CA TYR A 77 11.73 14.71 2.24
C TYR A 77 12.52 15.39 3.37
N SER A 78 12.34 16.70 3.48
CA SER A 78 12.83 17.50 4.59
C SER A 78 11.73 18.45 5.05
N GLY A 79 12.00 19.20 6.12
CA GLY A 79 11.09 20.21 6.62
C GLY A 79 11.59 20.77 7.93
N HIS A 80 11.21 22.00 8.23
CA HIS A 80 11.53 22.64 9.49
C HIS A 80 10.65 22.05 10.60
N GLN A 81 11.27 21.50 11.64
CA GLN A 81 10.59 21.05 12.84
C GLN A 81 10.97 21.99 13.98
N PHE A 82 10.00 22.74 14.51
CA PHE A 82 10.23 23.71 15.59
C PHE A 82 11.22 24.85 15.24
N GLY A 83 11.25 25.29 13.99
CA GLY A 83 11.94 26.52 13.57
C GLY A 83 13.26 26.32 12.82
N SER A 84 13.72 25.08 12.63
CA SER A 84 14.79 24.72 11.67
C SER A 84 14.62 23.29 11.18
#